data_AF-G6AZY3-F1
#
_entry.id   AF-G6AZY3-F1
#
_cell.length_a   1.000
_cell.length_b   1.000
_cell.length_c   1.000
_cell.angle_alpha   90.00
_cell.angle_beta   90.00
_cell.angle_gamma   90.00
#
_symmetry.space_group_name_H-M   'P 1'
#
loop_
_entity.id
_entity.type
_entity.pdbx_description
1 polymer ?
#
loop_
_entity_poly.entity_id
_entity_poly.type
_entity_poly.pdbx_seq_one_letter_code
_entity_poly.pdbx_strand_id
1 'polypeptide(L)'
;MNTSNVILAAKANSGKSTNNVWVVYTSDNSSDKMYCTSAYKAMRLAFLLKKRLGLNISDNCLARLSQEIAKAKGATAPMAQEVQKPEPAPVEEKPKKKRGRKPKAEKAA
;
A
#
# COMPACT_ATOMS: atom_id res chain seq x y z
N MET A 1 12.77 -15.36 -22.31
CA MET A 1 13.11 -15.08 -20.89
C MET A 1 12.11 -14.06 -20.40
N ASN A 2 11.11 -14.45 -19.61
CA ASN A 2 10.19 -13.49 -18.99
C ASN A 2 10.95 -12.82 -17.86
N THR A 3 11.64 -11.72 -18.17
CA THR A 3 12.11 -10.78 -17.16
C THR A 3 10.87 -10.31 -16.42
N SER A 4 10.66 -10.83 -15.21
CA SER A 4 9.47 -10.58 -14.41
C SER A 4 9.27 -9.07 -14.29
N ASN A 5 8.29 -8.54 -14.99
CA ASN A 5 7.89 -7.13 -15.05
C ASN A 5 7.55 -6.59 -13.66
N VAL A 6 8.57 -6.19 -12.93
CA VAL A 6 8.51 -5.89 -11.50
C VAL A 6 9.12 -4.52 -11.23
N ILE A 7 8.42 -3.75 -10.41
CA ILE A 7 8.84 -2.47 -9.87
C ILE A 7 9.69 -2.72 -8.62
N LEU A 8 10.89 -2.15 -8.63
CA LEU A 8 11.87 -2.23 -7.57
C LEU A 8 12.14 -0.82 -7.02
N ALA A 9 12.53 -0.75 -5.75
CA ALA A 9 13.02 0.48 -5.15
C ALA A 9 14.29 0.21 -4.34
N ALA A 10 15.21 1.16 -4.41
CA ALA A 10 16.43 1.14 -3.63
C ALA A 10 16.69 2.52 -3.03
N LYS A 11 17.37 2.53 -1.88
CA LYS A 11 17.89 3.76 -1.29
C LYS A 11 19.14 4.16 -2.06
N ALA A 12 19.16 5.39 -2.56
CA ALA A 12 20.29 5.99 -3.24
C ALA A 12 21.01 6.93 -2.27
N ASN A 13 22.29 6.72 -2.06
CA ASN A 13 23.11 7.64 -1.28
C ASN A 13 23.63 8.72 -2.22
N SER A 14 23.04 9.91 -2.15
CA SER A 14 23.65 11.09 -2.77
C SER A 14 24.81 11.50 -1.87
N GLY A 15 26.05 11.28 -2.30
CA GLY A 15 27.28 11.58 -1.53
C GLY A 15 27.46 13.04 -1.08
N LYS A 16 26.47 13.91 -1.31
CA LYS A 16 26.45 15.34 -0.96
C LYS A 16 25.33 15.72 0.00
N SER A 17 24.37 14.84 0.29
CA SER A 17 23.22 15.19 1.13
C SER A 17 22.83 14.03 2.04
N THR A 18 22.59 14.33 3.31
CA THR A 18 21.97 13.40 4.29
C THR A 18 20.53 13.03 3.92
N ASN A 19 20.01 13.53 2.79
CA ASN A 19 18.68 13.22 2.33
C ASN A 19 18.57 11.77 1.86
N ASN A 20 17.56 11.08 2.37
CA ASN A 20 17.22 9.72 2.00
C ASN A 20 16.60 9.73 0.59
N VAL A 21 17.43 9.76 -0.45
CA VAL A 21 16.97 9.65 -1.84
C VAL A 21 16.59 8.20 -2.13
N TRP A 22 15.48 8.01 -2.83
CA TRP A 22 14.97 6.70 -3.25
C TRP A 22 14.94 6.65 -4.76
N VAL A 23 15.38 5.54 -5.34
CA VAL A 23 15.24 5.28 -6.77
C VAL A 23 14.17 4.20 -6.96
N VAL A 24 13.20 4.47 -7.82
CA VAL A 24 12.21 3.50 -8.29
C VAL A 24 12.55 3.19 -9.73
N TYR A 25 12.63 1.92 -10.07
CA TYR A 25 12.94 1.47 -11.42
C TYR A 25 12.21 0.16 -11.71
N THR A 26 12.00 -0.11 -12.99
CA THR A 26 11.39 -1.36 -13.44
C THR A 26 12.48 -2.31 -13.91
N SER A 27 12.25 -3.61 -13.74
CA SER A 27 13.24 -4.65 -14.09
C SER A 27 13.46 -4.80 -15.60
N ASP A 28 12.47 -4.43 -16.41
CA ASP A 28 12.48 -4.48 -17.86
C ASP A 28 13.25 -3.31 -18.48
N ASN A 29 13.36 -2.17 -17.77
CA ASN A 29 14.06 -1.00 -18.26
C ASN A 29 14.88 -0.33 -17.16
N SER A 30 16.16 -0.73 -17.04
CA SER A 30 17.13 -0.11 -16.13
C SER A 30 17.36 1.39 -16.40
N SER A 31 16.85 1.95 -17.50
CA SER A 31 17.02 3.36 -17.85
C SER A 31 15.94 4.25 -17.24
N ASP A 32 14.78 3.71 -16.87
CA ASP A 32 13.66 4.46 -16.28
C ASP A 32 13.80 4.53 -14.75
N LYS A 33 14.93 5.12 -14.31
CA LYS A 33 15.21 5.34 -12.90
C LYS A 33 14.57 6.65 -12.47
N MET A 34 13.53 6.57 -11.66
CA MET A 34 12.89 7.73 -11.07
C MET A 34 13.41 7.97 -9.65
N TYR A 35 13.95 9.16 -9.42
CA TYR A 35 14.46 9.57 -8.11
C TYR A 35 13.39 10.31 -7.31
N CYS A 36 13.19 9.88 -6.07
CA CYS A 36 12.27 10.43 -5.10
C CYS A 36 13.05 10.94 -3.89
N THR A 37 12.64 12.09 -3.35
CA THR A 37 13.28 12.68 -2.17
C THR A 37 12.81 12.06 -0.85
N SER A 38 11.90 11.08 -0.87
CA SER A 38 11.42 10.38 0.33
C SER A 38 10.86 9.00 0.01
N ALA A 39 10.84 8.11 1.02
CA ALA A 39 10.26 6.77 0.91
C ALA A 39 8.75 6.83 0.60
N TYR A 40 8.03 7.80 1.17
CA TYR A 40 6.59 7.97 0.91
C TYR A 40 6.30 8.30 -0.56
N LYS A 41 7.09 9.21 -1.17
CA LYS A 41 6.95 9.54 -2.59
C LYS A 41 7.27 8.34 -3.48
N ALA A 42 8.32 7.58 -3.15
CA ALA A 42 8.69 6.37 -3.87
C ALA A 42 7.58 5.31 -3.82
N MET A 43 6.95 5.10 -2.65
CA MET A 43 5.82 4.18 -2.52
C MET A 43 4.63 4.60 -3.37
N ARG A 44 4.24 5.88 -3.33
CA ARG A 44 3.15 6.42 -4.15
C ARG A 44 3.42 6.25 -5.65
N LEU A 45 4.66 6.49 -6.07
CA LEU A 45 5.08 6.30 -7.45
C LEU A 45 4.98 4.84 -7.89
N ALA A 46 5.45 3.89 -7.07
CA ALA A 46 5.35 2.47 -7.36
C ALA A 46 3.90 2.01 -7.57
N PHE A 47 2.96 2.47 -6.74
CA PHE A 47 1.54 2.20 -6.93
C PHE A 47 0.96 2.82 -8.20
N LEU A 48 1.42 4.02 -8.56
CA LEU A 48 1.00 4.69 -9.80
C LEU A 48 1.50 3.93 -11.03
N LEU A 49 2.77 3.47 -11.01
CA LEU A 49 3.34 2.64 -12.07
C LEU A 49 2.62 1.30 -12.19
N LYS A 50 2.29 0.64 -11.07
CA LYS A 50 1.48 -0.59 -11.06
C LYS A 50 0.13 -0.39 -11.77
N LYS A 51 -0.57 0.73 -11.49
CA LYS A 51 -1.86 1.04 -12.12
C LYS A 51 -1.75 1.36 -13.61
N ARG A 52 -0.70 2.08 -14.03
CA ARG A 52 -0.54 2.54 -15.43
C ARG A 52 0.01 1.46 -16.35
N LEU A 53 0.96 0.67 -15.86
CA LEU A 53 1.75 -0.26 -16.67
C LEU A 53 1.38 -1.73 -16.41
N GLY A 54 0.54 -2.01 -15.41
CA GLY A 54 0.17 -3.39 -15.05
C GLY A 54 1.32 -4.20 -14.44
N LEU A 55 2.40 -3.54 -14.00
CA LEU A 55 3.56 -4.18 -13.41
C LEU A 55 3.30 -4.60 -11.96
N ASN A 56 3.97 -5.67 -11.51
CA ASN A 56 3.92 -6.06 -10.11
C ASN A 56 4.93 -5.28 -9.27
N ILE A 57 4.62 -5.04 -8.00
CA ILE A 57 5.59 -4.42 -7.08
C ILE A 57 6.24 -5.56 -6.29
N SER A 58 7.56 -5.57 -6.19
CA SER A 58 8.26 -6.55 -5.37
C SER A 58 7.90 -6.39 -3.88
N ASP A 59 7.68 -7.50 -3.18
CA ASP A 59 7.45 -7.49 -1.73
C ASP A 59 8.59 -6.83 -0.96
N ASN A 60 9.83 -7.01 -1.43
CA ASN A 60 11.01 -6.36 -0.84
C ASN A 60 10.93 -4.82 -0.99
N CYS A 61 10.43 -4.32 -2.12
CA CYS A 61 10.20 -2.89 -2.34
C CYS A 61 9.19 -2.34 -1.32
N LEU A 62 8.05 -3.02 -1.15
CA LEU A 62 7.03 -2.61 -0.17
C LEU A 62 7.54 -2.65 1.26
N ALA A 63 8.24 -3.73 1.65
CA ALA A 63 8.77 -3.90 3.00
C ALA A 63 9.77 -2.80 3.36
N ARG A 64 10.73 -2.51 2.47
CA ARG A 64 11.75 -1.46 2.71
C ARG A 64 11.13 -0.07 2.81
N LEU A 65 10.22 0.26 1.90
CA LEU A 65 9.55 1.56 1.91
C LEU A 65 8.65 1.71 3.15
N SER A 66 7.90 0.67 3.52
CA SER A 66 7.05 0.67 4.71
C SER A 66 7.85 0.89 6.00
N GLN A 67 8.96 0.16 6.18
CA GLN A 67 9.83 0.33 7.34
C GLN A 67 10.41 1.74 7.43
N GLU A 68 10.85 2.33 6.31
CA GLU A 68 11.44 3.68 6.33
C GLU A 68 10.38 4.76 6.56
N ILE A 69 9.15 4.56 6.09
CA ILE A 69 8.01 5.42 6.44
C ILE A 69 7.69 5.30 7.93
N ALA A 70 7.68 4.08 8.49
CA ALA A 70 7.42 3.84 9.90
C ALA A 70 8.49 4.46 10.80
N LYS A 71 9.77 4.36 10.42
CA LYS A 71 10.87 5.02 11.14
C LYS A 71 10.77 6.54 11.11
N ALA A 72 10.43 7.12 9.95
CA ALA A 72 10.22 8.56 9.83
C ALA A 72 9.02 9.04 10.68
N LYS A 73 7.93 8.26 10.73
CA LYS A 73 6.79 8.52 11.63
C LYS A 73 7.15 8.34 13.11
N GLY A 74 7.99 7.36 13.45
CA GLY A 74 8.41 7.10 14.84
C GLY A 74 9.38 8.14 15.39
N ALA A 75 10.22 8.72 14.54
CA ALA A 75 11.09 9.85 14.91
C ALA A 75 10.35 11.18 14.98
N THR A 76 9.09 11.24 14.52
CA THR A 76 8.26 12.44 14.48
C THR A 76 6.85 12.10 14.95
N ALA A 77 6.64 12.03 16.27
CA ALA A 77 5.29 12.01 16.84
C ALA A 77 5.15 13.14 17.88
N PRO A 78 4.03 13.91 17.91
CA PRO A 78 2.77 13.74 17.17
C PRO A 78 2.25 15.04 16.49
N MET A 79 2.00 15.04 15.18
CA MET A 79 0.95 15.89 14.58
C MET A 79 0.48 15.34 13.22
N ALA A 80 -0.10 14.16 13.23
CA ALA A 80 -0.99 13.75 12.14
C ALA A 80 -1.91 12.67 12.71
N GLN A 81 -3.12 13.10 13.07
CA GLN A 81 -4.24 12.21 13.32
C GLN A 81 -4.50 11.44 12.01
N GLU A 82 -3.97 10.22 11.90
CA GLU A 82 -4.48 9.24 10.94
C GLU A 82 -5.69 8.58 11.62
N VAL A 83 -6.79 9.32 11.61
CA VAL A 83 -8.12 8.76 11.80
C VAL A 83 -8.33 7.69 10.73
N GLN A 84 -8.84 6.54 11.17
CA GLN A 84 -9.37 5.40 10.41
C GLN A 84 -8.38 4.35 9.92
N LYS A 85 -7.95 3.54 10.89
CA LYS A 85 -7.90 2.08 10.79
C LYS A 85 -9.35 1.54 10.76
N PRO A 86 -9.85 0.88 9.71
CA PRO A 86 -10.90 -0.11 9.92
C PRO A 86 -10.21 -1.37 10.43
N GLU A 87 -10.44 -1.66 11.70
CA GLU A 87 -10.10 -2.93 12.32
C GLU A 87 -10.83 -4.07 11.58
N PRO A 88 -10.13 -5.16 11.20
CA PRO A 88 -10.78 -6.32 10.61
C PRO A 88 -11.57 -7.09 11.68
N ALA A 89 -12.79 -7.47 11.33
CA ALA A 89 -13.74 -8.19 12.17
C ALA A 89 -13.20 -9.53 12.73
N PRO A 90 -13.57 -9.92 13.96
CA PRO A 90 -13.54 -11.31 14.38
C PRO A 90 -14.81 -12.03 13.91
N VAL A 91 -14.61 -13.23 13.35
CA VAL A 91 -15.59 -14.15 12.77
C VAL A 91 -16.10 -15.13 13.85
N GLU A 92 -17.27 -15.74 13.57
CA GLU A 92 -17.88 -16.94 14.22
C GLU A 92 -18.57 -16.71 15.59
N GLU A 93 -19.74 -17.28 15.94
CA GLU A 93 -20.42 -18.52 15.51
C GLU A 93 -21.94 -18.41 15.83
N LYS A 94 -22.79 -19.08 15.05
CA LYS A 94 -24.25 -19.19 15.24
C LYS A 94 -24.56 -20.15 16.40
N PRO A 95 -25.65 -19.98 17.17
CA PRO A 95 -26.72 -20.97 16.99
C PRO A 95 -28.17 -20.45 17.11
N LYS A 96 -28.98 -21.03 16.20
CA LYS A 96 -30.44 -21.22 16.10
C LYS A 96 -31.33 -20.76 17.29
N LYS A 97 -32.35 -19.96 16.97
CA LYS A 97 -33.74 -20.28 17.37
C LYS A 97 -34.73 -20.00 16.23
N LYS A 98 -35.42 -21.06 15.81
CA LYS A 98 -36.47 -21.09 14.78
C LYS A 98 -37.80 -20.54 15.32
N ARG A 99 -38.68 -20.16 14.38
CA ARG A 99 -40.15 -19.90 14.42
C ARG A 99 -40.44 -18.41 14.21
N GLY A 100 -41.22 -17.94 13.24
CA GLY A 100 -42.18 -18.62 12.36
C GLY A 100 -42.35 -17.86 11.03
N ARG A 101 -43.26 -18.39 10.21
CA ARG A 101 -43.34 -18.28 8.75
C ARG A 101 -44.62 -17.52 8.38
N LYS A 102 -44.49 -16.40 7.63
CA LYS A 102 -45.48 -15.74 6.72
C LYS A 102 -46.82 -15.23 7.34
N PRO A 103 -47.69 -14.46 6.61
CA PRO A 103 -47.56 -13.85 5.28
C PRO A 103 -48.06 -12.39 5.09
N LYS A 104 -47.64 -11.84 3.94
CA LYS A 104 -48.26 -10.88 3.00
C LYS A 104 -49.76 -10.53 3.16
N ALA A 105 -50.10 -9.24 3.16
CA ALA A 105 -51.33 -8.59 2.66
C ALA A 105 -50.96 -7.11 2.41
N GLU A 106 -50.84 -6.58 1.20
CA GLU A 106 -51.87 -6.16 0.23
C GLU A 106 -53.07 -5.38 0.83
N LYS A 107 -53.13 -4.10 0.43
CA LYS A 107 -54.29 -3.20 0.19
C LYS A 107 -54.77 -2.18 1.25
N ALA A 108 -54.90 -0.96 0.73
CA ALA A 108 -55.87 0.12 0.98
C ALA A 108 -55.72 1.03 2.22
N ALA A 109 -55.41 2.30 1.95
CA ALA A 109 -56.30 3.44 2.23
C ALA A 109 -55.99 4.55 1.22
#